data_AF-A0A963VAF2-F1
#
_entry.id   AF-A0A963VAF2-F1
#
_cell.length_a   1.000
_cell.length_b   1.000
_cell.length_c   1.000
_cell.angle_alpha   90.00
_cell.angle_beta   90.00
_cell.angle_gamma   90.00
#
_symmetry.space_group_name_H-M   'P 1'
#
loop_
_entity.id
_entity.type
_entity.pdbx_description
1 polymer ?
#
loop_
_entity_poly.entity_id
_entity_poly.type
_entity_poly.pdbx_seq_one_letter_code
_entity_poly.pdbx_strand_id
1 'polypeptide(L)'
;MGLMLSAALREALAGWLAHLKALDGASANTLRAYESDVGRFLSFLAAHHGESLGARRLAETSLPDMRAFLADTRGRGVSARSAARILSSVKGFYRWWAEREGVDPTAVLSVRSPRYQRKLPRPLSEDAARTVIGTVGDTAREDWIAARDAAVVTLL
;
A
#
# COMPACT_ATOMS: atom_id res chain seq x y z
N MET A 1 4.25 -24.65 8.96
CA MET A 1 5.06 -24.14 10.09
C MET A 1 5.39 -22.68 9.78
N GLY A 2 4.57 -21.75 10.29
CA GLY A 2 4.66 -20.33 9.92
C GLY A 2 5.90 -19.72 10.56
N LEU A 3 6.91 -19.39 9.75
CA LEU A 3 8.11 -18.70 10.21
C LEU A 3 7.66 -17.36 10.82
N MET A 4 7.81 -17.25 12.13
CA MET A 4 7.30 -16.14 12.93
C MET A 4 8.20 -14.92 12.71
N LEU A 5 7.58 -13.76 12.51
CA LEU A 5 8.27 -12.48 12.67
C LEU A 5 8.76 -12.36 14.13
N SER A 6 9.91 -11.74 14.36
CA SER A 6 10.32 -11.40 15.73
C SER A 6 9.38 -10.35 16.34
N ALA A 7 9.27 -10.33 17.68
CA ALA A 7 8.46 -9.33 18.40
C ALA A 7 8.93 -7.90 18.07
N ALA A 8 10.24 -7.68 18.05
CA ALA A 8 10.84 -6.39 17.69
C ALA A 8 10.41 -5.90 16.29
N LEU A 9 10.29 -6.78 15.30
CA LEU A 9 9.83 -6.36 13.96
C LEU A 9 8.34 -6.05 13.92
N ARG A 10 7.52 -6.74 14.71
CA ARG A 10 6.09 -6.40 14.87
C ARG A 10 5.93 -5.03 15.52
N GLU A 11 6.72 -4.75 16.55
CA GLU A 11 6.75 -3.45 17.23
C GLU A 11 7.24 -2.33 16.30
N ALA A 12 8.29 -2.59 15.51
CA ALA A 12 8.79 -1.63 14.52
C ALA A 12 7.72 -1.30 13.46
N LEU A 13 6.99 -2.30 12.95
CA LEU A 13 5.89 -2.07 12.01
C LEU A 13 4.77 -1.24 12.66
N ALA A 14 4.35 -1.60 13.88
CA ALA A 14 3.33 -0.86 14.60
C ALA A 14 3.76 0.60 14.88
N GLY A 15 5.02 0.81 15.28
CA GLY A 15 5.61 2.13 15.51
C GLY A 15 5.64 2.98 14.25
N TRP A 16 5.98 2.38 13.10
CA TRP A 16 5.95 3.08 11.82
C TRP A 16 4.53 3.50 11.42
N LEU A 17 3.54 2.61 11.57
CA LEU A 17 2.15 2.93 11.27
C LEU A 17 1.60 4.02 12.20
N ALA A 18 1.97 4.00 13.49
CA ALA A 18 1.62 5.06 14.43
C ALA A 18 2.25 6.41 14.02
N HIS A 19 3.51 6.39 13.57
CA HIS A 19 4.18 7.57 13.04
C HIS A 19 3.47 8.14 11.80
N LEU A 20 3.12 7.30 10.82
CA LEU A 20 2.37 7.73 9.62
C LEU A 20 1.01 8.33 9.99
N LYS A 21 0.33 7.76 10.99
CA LYS A 21 -0.95 8.28 11.46
C LYS A 21 -0.79 9.66 12.11
N ALA A 22 0.23 9.82 12.95
CA ALA A 22 0.41 11.02 13.76
C ALA A 22 1.02 12.19 12.99
N LEU A 23 2.01 11.93 12.13
CA LEU A 23 2.79 12.99 11.46
C LEU A 23 2.38 13.22 10.01
N ASP A 24 1.96 12.17 9.29
CA ASP A 24 1.64 12.27 7.86
C ASP A 24 0.13 12.34 7.58
N GLY A 25 -0.71 12.25 8.64
CA GLY A 25 -2.17 12.27 8.50
C GLY A 25 -2.71 11.12 7.64
N ALA A 26 -2.02 9.98 7.59
CA ALA A 26 -2.38 8.88 6.71
C ALA A 26 -3.78 8.32 7.03
N SER A 27 -4.60 8.15 5.99
CA SER A 27 -5.94 7.57 6.13
C SER A 27 -5.90 6.14 6.69
N ALA A 28 -6.99 5.72 7.37
CA ALA A 28 -7.11 4.34 7.86
C ALA A 28 -6.98 3.28 6.75
N ASN A 29 -7.40 3.61 5.52
CA ASN A 29 -7.23 2.73 4.37
C ASN A 29 -5.77 2.61 3.96
N THR A 30 -5.03 3.72 3.96
CA THR A 30 -3.59 3.73 3.68
C THR A 30 -2.83 2.90 4.71
N LEU A 31 -3.14 3.07 6.00
CA LEU A 31 -2.48 2.33 7.09
C LEU A 31 -2.71 0.82 6.98
N ARG A 32 -3.96 0.37 6.80
CA ARG A 32 -4.26 -1.07 6.60
C ARG A 32 -3.56 -1.64 5.38
N ALA A 33 -3.52 -0.88 4.30
CA ALA A 33 -2.88 -1.31 3.06
C ALA A 33 -1.35 -1.43 3.25
N TYR A 34 -0.73 -0.50 3.97
CA TYR A 34 0.71 -0.52 4.25
C TYR A 34 1.09 -1.61 5.26
N GLU A 35 0.28 -1.80 6.31
CA GLU A 35 0.44 -2.89 7.27
C GLU A 35 0.45 -4.25 6.56
N SER A 36 -0.56 -4.50 5.72
CA SER A 36 -0.66 -5.75 4.96
C SER A 36 0.50 -5.94 3.99
N ASP A 37 0.93 -4.88 3.30
CA ASP A 37 2.02 -4.97 2.33
C ASP A 37 3.37 -5.28 3.01
N VAL A 38 3.70 -4.53 4.06
CA VAL A 38 4.96 -4.68 4.78
C VAL A 38 4.97 -6.00 5.54
N GLY A 39 3.87 -6.38 6.19
CA GLY A 39 3.74 -7.68 6.85
C GLY A 39 3.98 -8.85 5.87
N ARG A 40 3.47 -8.74 4.63
CA ARG A 40 3.71 -9.74 3.59
C ARG A 40 5.18 -9.79 3.17
N PHE A 41 5.82 -8.63 2.99
CA PHE A 41 7.23 -8.56 2.67
C PHE A 41 8.11 -9.19 3.75
N LEU A 42 7.86 -8.87 5.02
CA LEU A 42 8.60 -9.45 6.15
C LEU A 42 8.38 -10.97 6.22
N SER A 43 7.16 -11.43 6.02
CA SER A 43 6.84 -12.87 5.98
C SER A 43 7.53 -13.57 4.81
N PHE A 44 7.61 -12.91 3.64
CA PHE A 44 8.34 -13.41 2.48
C PHE A 44 9.84 -13.56 2.79
N LEU A 45 10.48 -12.54 3.39
CA LEU A 45 11.90 -12.62 3.72
C LEU A 45 12.21 -13.76 4.70
N ALA A 46 11.38 -13.93 5.73
CA ALA A 46 11.52 -15.06 6.66
C ALA A 46 11.48 -16.40 5.92
N ALA A 47 10.48 -16.58 5.04
CA ALA A 47 10.35 -17.79 4.24
C ALA A 47 11.48 -17.98 3.21
N HIS A 48 11.94 -16.90 2.57
CA HIS A 48 12.97 -16.94 1.54
C HIS A 48 14.32 -17.42 2.09
N HIS A 49 14.65 -17.00 3.31
CA HIS A 49 15.89 -17.38 4.00
C HIS A 49 15.74 -18.63 4.87
N GLY A 50 14.53 -19.15 5.06
CA GLY A 50 14.27 -20.35 5.86
C GLY A 50 14.50 -20.17 7.37
N GLU A 51 14.60 -18.93 7.84
CA GLU A 51 14.93 -18.58 9.22
C GLU A 51 13.92 -17.57 9.80
N SER A 52 13.88 -17.46 11.14
CA SER A 52 13.12 -16.40 11.81
C SER A 52 13.70 -15.03 11.45
N LEU A 53 12.85 -14.09 11.02
CA LEU A 53 13.30 -12.75 10.64
C LEU A 53 13.50 -11.87 11.87
N GLY A 54 14.76 -11.50 12.13
CA GLY A 54 15.17 -10.51 13.13
C GLY A 54 15.74 -9.23 12.51
N ALA A 55 16.05 -8.23 13.33
CA ALA A 55 16.60 -6.93 12.91
C ALA A 55 17.91 -7.08 12.09
N ARG A 56 18.84 -7.93 12.55
CA ARG A 56 20.07 -8.24 11.80
C ARG A 56 19.78 -8.78 10.41
N ARG A 57 18.77 -9.66 10.29
CA ARG A 57 18.44 -10.23 8.98
C ARG A 57 17.80 -9.19 8.05
N LEU A 58 16.95 -8.34 8.61
CA LEU A 58 16.38 -7.21 7.88
C LEU A 58 17.46 -6.23 7.40
N ALA A 59 18.49 -5.96 8.22
CA ALA A 59 19.58 -5.05 7.90
C ALA A 59 20.44 -5.51 6.70
N GLU A 60 20.64 -6.81 6.56
CA GLU A 60 21.43 -7.39 5.46
C GLU A 60 20.58 -7.69 4.20
N THR A 61 19.36 -7.13 4.10
CA THR A 61 18.51 -7.33 2.91
C THR A 61 19.20 -6.82 1.66
N SER A 62 19.32 -7.70 0.68
CA SER A 62 20.10 -7.48 -0.53
C SER A 62 19.22 -7.17 -1.75
N LEU A 63 19.85 -6.70 -2.84
CA LEU A 63 19.15 -6.50 -4.11
C LEU A 63 18.57 -7.81 -4.71
N PRO A 64 19.26 -8.97 -4.63
CA PRO A 64 18.66 -10.27 -4.93
C PRO A 64 17.37 -10.56 -4.16
N ASP A 65 17.32 -10.30 -2.85
CA ASP A 65 16.12 -10.52 -2.03
C ASP A 65 14.94 -9.70 -2.55
N MET A 66 15.18 -8.43 -2.86
CA MET A 66 14.17 -7.54 -3.40
C MET A 66 13.68 -7.99 -4.77
N ARG A 67 14.56 -8.52 -5.62
CA ARG A 67 14.18 -9.10 -6.92
C ARG A 67 13.33 -10.36 -6.73
N ALA A 68 13.71 -11.24 -5.80
CA ALA A 68 12.95 -12.44 -5.46
C ALA A 68 11.56 -12.08 -4.93
N PHE A 69 11.47 -11.08 -4.05
CA PHE A 69 10.18 -10.60 -3.55
C PHE A 69 9.27 -10.05 -4.65
N LEU A 70 9.83 -9.26 -5.57
CA LEU A 70 9.06 -8.74 -6.71
C LEU A 70 8.64 -9.84 -7.68
N ALA A 71 9.45 -10.89 -7.84
CA ALA A 71 9.10 -12.07 -8.62
C ALA A 71 7.95 -12.85 -7.97
N ASP A 72 8.01 -13.14 -6.66
CA ASP A 72 6.92 -13.77 -5.89
C ASP A 72 5.63 -12.93 -5.98
N THR A 73 5.74 -11.62 -5.81
CA THR A 73 4.61 -10.70 -5.90
C THR A 73 3.92 -10.79 -7.27
N ARG A 74 4.69 -10.85 -8.37
CA ARG A 74 4.15 -11.03 -9.73
C ARG A 74 3.57 -12.42 -9.95
N GLY A 75 4.23 -13.47 -9.46
CA GLY A 75 3.77 -14.85 -9.56
C GLY A 75 2.40 -15.07 -8.91
N ARG A 76 2.02 -14.22 -7.96
CA ARG A 76 0.71 -14.22 -7.30
C ARG A 76 -0.35 -13.38 -8.01
N GLY A 77 -0.10 -12.94 -9.24
CA GLY A 77 -1.08 -12.21 -10.06
C GLY A 77 -1.33 -10.75 -9.64
N VAL A 78 -0.46 -10.15 -8.83
CA VAL A 78 -0.61 -8.77 -8.38
C VAL A 78 -0.38 -7.80 -9.55
N SER A 79 -1.34 -6.90 -9.78
CA SER A 79 -1.24 -5.89 -10.85
C SER A 79 0.00 -4.99 -10.67
N ALA A 80 0.53 -4.45 -11.77
CA ALA A 80 1.69 -3.55 -11.72
C ALA A 80 1.46 -2.32 -10.81
N ARG A 81 0.23 -1.80 -10.74
CA ARG A 81 -0.15 -0.71 -9.84
C ARG A 81 -0.05 -1.15 -8.37
N SER A 82 -0.61 -2.30 -8.05
CA SER A 82 -0.56 -2.86 -6.69
C SER A 82 0.88 -3.19 -6.29
N ALA A 83 1.68 -3.75 -7.20
CA ALA A 83 3.10 -4.03 -6.95
C ALA A 83 3.92 -2.75 -6.71
N ALA A 84 3.62 -1.66 -7.43
CA ALA A 84 4.24 -0.36 -7.18
C ALA A 84 3.86 0.21 -5.80
N ARG A 85 2.60 0.06 -5.38
CA ARG A 85 2.13 0.44 -4.03
C ARG A 85 2.83 -0.38 -2.95
N ILE A 86 2.91 -1.70 -3.12
CA ILE A 86 3.63 -2.61 -2.20
C ILE A 86 5.09 -2.22 -2.08
N LEU A 87 5.78 -1.93 -3.19
CA LEU A 87 7.17 -1.49 -3.12
C LEU A 87 7.30 -0.13 -2.42
N SER A 88 6.33 0.78 -2.63
CA SER A 88 6.31 2.08 -1.96
C SER A 88 6.18 1.95 -0.44
N SER A 89 5.30 1.07 0.05
CA SER A 89 5.14 0.82 1.49
C SER A 89 6.38 0.17 2.09
N VAL A 90 6.98 -0.82 1.43
CA VAL A 90 8.26 -1.43 1.85
C VAL A 90 9.38 -0.38 1.95
N LYS A 91 9.53 0.48 0.94
CA LYS A 91 10.54 1.55 0.96
C LYS A 91 10.28 2.59 2.05
N GLY A 92 9.03 2.94 2.29
CA GLY A 92 8.63 3.85 3.37
C GLY A 92 9.02 3.31 4.74
N PHE A 93 8.70 2.03 4.99
CA PHE A 93 9.08 1.33 6.20
C PHE A 93 10.62 1.26 6.36
N TYR A 94 11.35 0.86 5.32
CA TYR A 94 12.81 0.79 5.37
C TYR A 94 13.46 2.14 5.67
N ARG A 95 12.98 3.23 5.06
CA ARG A 95 13.50 4.56 5.33
C ARG A 95 13.36 4.91 6.81
N TRP A 96 12.16 4.72 7.36
CA TRP A 96 11.85 5.03 8.76
C TRP A 96 12.57 4.13 9.77
N TRP A 97 12.72 2.85 9.44
CA TRP A 97 13.35 1.86 10.32
C TRP A 97 14.87 1.99 10.29
N ALA A 98 15.47 2.09 9.10
CA ALA A 98 16.92 2.16 8.94
C ALA A 98 17.52 3.44 9.54
N GLU A 99 16.78 4.56 9.48
CA GLU A 99 17.17 5.80 10.15
C GLU A 99 17.29 5.65 11.67
N ARG A 100 16.39 4.87 12.30
CA ARG A 100 16.41 4.61 13.75
C ARG A 100 17.51 3.65 14.17
N GLU A 101 17.77 2.64 13.34
CA GLU A 101 18.73 1.58 13.65
C GLU A 101 20.15 1.89 13.14
N GLY A 102 20.36 3.00 12.43
CA GLY A 102 21.65 3.36 11.84
C GLY A 102 22.11 2.40 10.74
N VAL A 103 21.18 1.85 9.96
CA VAL A 103 21.44 0.87 8.89
C VAL A 103 21.39 1.56 7.52
N ASP A 104 22.16 1.09 6.55
CA ASP A 104 22.08 1.55 5.16
C ASP A 104 20.92 0.88 4.40
N PRO A 105 19.87 1.61 3.97
CA PRO A 105 18.73 1.05 3.24
C PRO A 105 18.93 1.01 1.71
N THR A 106 20.12 1.33 1.19
CA THR A 106 20.37 1.54 -0.25
C THR A 106 19.95 0.36 -1.12
N ALA A 107 20.19 -0.88 -0.68
CA ALA A 107 19.79 -2.08 -1.42
C ALA A 107 18.28 -2.13 -1.69
N VAL A 108 17.46 -1.69 -0.74
CA VAL A 108 15.99 -1.66 -0.85
C VAL A 108 15.52 -0.41 -1.58
N LEU A 109 16.08 0.76 -1.27
CA LEU A 109 15.62 2.04 -1.83
C LEU A 109 15.99 2.20 -3.31
N SER A 110 17.05 1.56 -3.79
CA SER A 110 17.49 1.63 -5.19
C SER A 110 16.63 0.83 -6.17
N VAL A 111 15.76 -0.08 -5.67
CA VAL A 111 14.92 -0.94 -6.52
C VAL A 111 13.90 -0.12 -7.29
N ARG A 112 13.86 -0.24 -8.63
CA ARG A 112 12.89 0.52 -9.44
C ARG A 112 11.49 -0.05 -9.30
N SER A 113 10.51 0.83 -9.11
CA SER A 113 9.09 0.45 -9.10
C SER A 113 8.63 -0.05 -10.46
N PRO A 114 7.73 -1.07 -10.49
CA PRO A 114 7.08 -1.48 -11.73
C PRO A 114 6.42 -0.29 -12.42
N ARG A 115 6.68 -0.14 -13.72
CA ARG A 115 5.97 0.86 -14.53
C ARG A 115 4.54 0.39 -14.76
N TYR A 116 3.60 1.29 -14.57
CA TYR A 116 2.21 1.08 -14.94
C TYR A 116 1.69 2.36 -15.59
N GLN A 117 0.86 2.21 -16.61
CA GLN A 117 0.17 3.36 -17.18
C GLN A 117 -0.89 3.84 -16.19
N ARG A 118 -0.80 5.12 -15.80
CA ARG A 118 -1.92 5.79 -15.15
C ARG A 118 -3.01 5.90 -16.21
N LYS A 119 -4.12 5.20 -16.00
CA LYS A 119 -5.32 5.46 -16.79
C LYS A 119 -5.76 6.87 -16.42
N LEU A 120 -5.94 7.73 -17.43
CA LEU A 120 -6.66 8.97 -17.22
C LEU A 120 -8.08 8.62 -16.73
N PRO A 121 -8.66 9.40 -15.80
CA PRO A 121 -10.09 9.33 -15.54
C PRO A 121 -10.81 9.38 -16.88
N ARG A 122 -11.70 8.42 -17.14
CA ARG A 122 -12.54 8.51 -18.33
C ARG A 122 -13.62 9.53 -18.01
N PRO A 123 -13.70 10.68 -18.70
CA PRO A 123 -14.81 11.59 -18.51
C PRO A 123 -16.11 10.87 -18.86
N LEU A 124 -17.19 11.18 -18.15
CA LEU A 124 -18.53 10.80 -18.62
C LEU A 124 -18.82 11.55 -19.92
N SER A 125 -19.53 10.92 -20.86
CA SER A 125 -20.16 11.66 -21.95
C SER A 125 -21.26 12.57 -21.39
N GLU A 126 -21.64 13.60 -22.14
CA GLU A 126 -22.73 14.50 -21.75
C GLU A 126 -24.03 13.73 -21.47
N ASP A 127 -24.39 12.76 -22.33
CA ASP A 127 -25.58 11.92 -22.14
C ASP A 127 -25.50 11.06 -20.88
N ALA A 128 -24.32 10.51 -20.59
CA ALA A 128 -24.13 9.71 -19.39
C ALA A 128 -24.17 10.59 -18.14
N ALA A 129 -23.63 11.81 -18.19
CA ALA A 129 -23.75 12.78 -17.10
C ALA A 129 -25.22 13.17 -16.84
N ARG A 130 -25.98 13.49 -17.89
CA ARG A 130 -27.43 13.75 -17.79
C ARG A 130 -28.20 12.57 -17.18
N THR A 131 -27.85 11.35 -17.59
CA THR A 131 -28.46 10.12 -17.07
C THR A 131 -28.16 9.94 -15.57
N VAL A 132 -26.91 10.17 -15.14
CA VAL A 132 -26.54 10.05 -13.72
C VAL A 132 -27.26 11.11 -12.90
N ILE A 133 -27.29 12.37 -13.35
CA ILE A 133 -28.02 13.46 -12.65
C ILE A 133 -29.51 13.11 -12.51
N GLY A 134 -30.11 12.54 -13.56
CA GLY A 134 -31.52 12.17 -13.56
C GLY A 134 -31.88 10.97 -12.66
N THR A 135 -30.93 10.06 -12.40
CA THR A 135 -31.20 8.78 -11.70
C THR A 135 -30.56 8.68 -10.32
N VAL A 136 -29.64 9.58 -9.94
CA VAL A 136 -28.93 9.51 -8.66
C VAL A 136 -29.87 9.57 -7.44
N GLY A 137 -31.01 10.24 -7.58
CA GLY A 137 -32.03 10.35 -6.53
C GLY A 137 -32.93 9.12 -6.36
N ASP A 138 -32.98 8.20 -7.33
CA ASP A 138 -34.00 7.14 -7.39
C ASP A 138 -33.91 6.12 -6.25
N THR A 139 -32.74 6.03 -5.61
CA THR A 139 -32.49 5.10 -4.49
C THR A 139 -32.48 5.79 -3.12
N ALA A 140 -32.73 7.10 -3.09
CA ALA A 140 -32.76 7.86 -1.84
C ALA A 140 -33.99 7.48 -1.01
N ARG A 141 -33.80 7.39 0.31
CA ARG A 141 -34.89 7.07 1.25
C ARG A 141 -35.77 8.28 1.56
N GLU A 142 -35.26 9.48 1.35
CA GLU A 142 -35.89 10.76 1.70
C GLU A 142 -35.61 11.78 0.59
N ASP A 143 -36.59 12.64 0.31
CA ASP A 143 -36.55 13.58 -0.81
C ASP A 143 -35.37 14.57 -0.73
N TRP A 144 -35.02 15.02 0.47
CA TRP A 144 -33.89 15.94 0.65
C TRP A 144 -32.54 15.28 0.35
N ILE A 145 -32.42 13.95 0.53
CA ILE A 145 -31.22 13.19 0.18
C ILE A 145 -31.11 13.10 -1.34
N ALA A 146 -32.22 12.83 -2.04
CA ALA A 146 -32.26 12.85 -3.50
C ALA A 146 -31.83 14.21 -4.07
N ALA A 147 -32.39 15.30 -3.53
CA ALA A 147 -32.06 16.66 -3.95
C ALA A 147 -30.59 17.01 -3.70
N ARG A 148 -30.04 16.61 -2.54
CA ARG A 148 -28.62 16.80 -2.21
C ARG A 148 -27.72 16.04 -3.19
N ASP A 149 -27.99 14.77 -3.43
CA ASP A 149 -27.13 13.93 -4.26
C ASP A 149 -27.15 14.39 -5.72
N ALA A 150 -28.30 14.82 -6.24
CA ALA A 150 -28.42 15.47 -7.54
C ALA A 150 -27.60 16.78 -7.62
N ALA A 151 -27.66 17.63 -6.60
CA ALA A 151 -26.87 18.85 -6.54
C ALA A 151 -25.36 18.57 -6.50
N VAL A 152 -24.91 17.60 -5.71
CA VAL A 152 -23.50 17.21 -5.62
C VAL A 152 -22.99 16.72 -6.97
N VAL A 153 -23.71 15.82 -7.64
CA VAL A 153 -23.30 15.30 -8.95
C VAL A 153 -23.29 16.39 -10.02
N THR A 154 -24.17 17.39 -9.92
CA THR A 154 -24.21 18.52 -10.88
C THR A 154 -23.00 19.45 -10.76
N LEU A 155 -22.35 19.52 -9.59
CA LEU A 155 -21.21 20.41 -9.32
C LEU A 155 -19.82 19.78 -9.55
N LEU A 156 -19.75 18.46 -9.79
CA LEU A 156 -18.53 17.68 -10.01
C LEU A 156 -18.15 17.59 -11.50
#